data_AF-A0A239NBE7-F1
#
_entry.id   AF-A0A239NBE7-F1
#
_cell.length_a   1.000
_cell.length_b   1.000
_cell.length_c   1.000
_cell.angle_alpha   90.00
_cell.angle_beta   90.00
_cell.angle_gamma   90.00
#
_symmetry.space_group_name_H-M   'P 1'
#
loop_
_entity.id
_entity.type
_entity.pdbx_description
1 polymer ?
#
loop_
_entity_poly.entity_id
_entity_poly.type
_entity_poly.pdbx_seq_one_letter_code
_entity_poly.pdbx_strand_id
1 'polypeptide(L)'
;MTITAGESREAISSEELEVWRMLQRAQVRITRALEADLLVEHDLALASYDVLLQLSESPGRRLRMNDLADRVLLSRSGLTRLIDRLQRDGLVEREACTSDARGLFAVLTDGGAARLAEAAPTYLRGIRAQFLDVLDGDELRQCAAMLNKLFPDPCTGQDSC
;
A
#
# COMPACT_ATOMS: atom_id res chain seq x y z
N MET A 1 5.40 -11.03 -31.89
CA MET A 1 6.61 -10.26 -31.53
C MET A 1 7.31 -11.02 -30.43
N THR A 2 8.34 -11.80 -30.78
CA THR A 2 9.04 -12.71 -29.88
C THR A 2 10.18 -11.94 -29.22
N ILE A 3 10.14 -11.75 -27.90
CA ILE A 3 11.29 -11.23 -27.15
C ILE A 3 12.22 -12.42 -26.92
N THR A 4 13.35 -12.44 -27.64
CA THR A 4 14.40 -13.45 -27.46
C THR A 4 15.25 -13.06 -26.24
N ALA A 5 15.17 -13.86 -25.17
CA ALA A 5 16.08 -13.76 -24.04
C ALA A 5 17.35 -14.59 -24.35
N GLY A 6 18.53 -14.00 -24.09
CA GLY A 6 19.81 -14.68 -24.13
C GLY A 6 19.94 -15.76 -23.05
N GLU A 7 20.82 -16.71 -23.31
CA GLU A 7 20.98 -18.05 -22.74
C GLU A 7 20.89 -18.20 -21.19
N SER A 8 19.93 -19.03 -20.78
CA SER A 8 19.91 -19.97 -19.64
C SER A 8 19.83 -19.46 -18.19
N ARG A 9 18.65 -18.90 -17.84
CA ARG A 9 17.83 -19.32 -16.68
C ARG A 9 16.46 -19.68 -17.26
N GLU A 10 15.94 -20.86 -16.95
CA GLU A 10 14.72 -21.51 -17.51
C GLU A 10 13.70 -20.57 -18.19
N ALA A 11 13.32 -20.90 -19.43
CA ALA A 11 12.34 -20.12 -20.18
C ALA A 11 10.97 -20.16 -19.49
N ILE A 12 10.37 -18.99 -19.25
CA ILE A 12 9.03 -18.87 -18.65
C ILE A 12 7.99 -19.53 -19.57
N SER A 13 7.29 -20.53 -19.06
CA SER A 13 6.21 -21.21 -19.76
C SER A 13 5.00 -20.29 -19.98
N SER A 14 4.13 -20.67 -20.92
CA SER A 14 2.92 -19.90 -21.19
C SER A 14 1.97 -19.84 -19.98
N GLU A 15 1.95 -20.91 -19.18
CA GLU A 15 1.15 -21.01 -17.95
C GLU A 15 1.69 -20.07 -16.87
N GLU A 16 3.00 -20.12 -16.59
CA GLU A 16 3.65 -19.23 -15.61
C GLU A 16 3.44 -17.74 -15.97
N LEU A 17 3.56 -17.41 -17.26
CA LEU A 17 3.32 -16.06 -17.74
C LEU A 17 1.86 -15.63 -17.60
N GLU A 18 0.90 -16.55 -17.76
CA GLU A 18 -0.52 -16.23 -17.55
C GLU A 18 -0.83 -15.98 -16.08
N VAL A 19 -0.29 -16.77 -15.15
CA VAL A 19 -0.43 -16.54 -13.71
C VAL A 19 0.09 -15.15 -13.33
N TRP A 20 1.27 -14.77 -13.83
CA TRP A 20 1.81 -13.42 -13.64
C TRP A 20 0.88 -12.32 -14.16
N ARG A 21 0.34 -12.49 -15.37
CA ARG A 21 -0.62 -11.54 -15.96
C ARG A 21 -1.92 -11.45 -15.16
N MET A 22 -2.43 -12.57 -14.63
CA MET A 22 -3.63 -12.59 -13.79
C MET A 22 -3.42 -11.77 -12.52
N LEU A 23 -2.29 -11.95 -11.83
CA LEU A 23 -1.93 -11.17 -10.64
C LEU A 23 -1.90 -9.66 -10.94
N GLN A 24 -1.21 -9.27 -12.02
CA GLN A 24 -1.12 -7.86 -12.44
C GLN A 24 -2.49 -7.27 -12.78
N ARG A 25 -3.34 -8.00 -13.52
CA ARG A 25 -4.70 -7.55 -13.87
C ARG A 25 -5.57 -7.40 -12.62
N ALA A 26 -5.49 -8.35 -11.69
CA ALA A 26 -6.23 -8.30 -10.42
C ALA A 26 -5.83 -7.07 -9.60
N GLN A 27 -4.52 -6.85 -9.40
CA GLN A 27 -4.00 -5.70 -8.67
C GLN A 27 -4.48 -4.37 -9.29
N VAL A 28 -4.35 -4.22 -10.62
CA VAL A 28 -4.79 -2.99 -11.31
C VAL A 28 -6.30 -2.78 -11.20
N ARG A 29 -7.09 -3.85 -11.38
CA ARG A 29 -8.56 -3.76 -11.31
C ARG A 29 -9.01 -3.34 -9.92
N ILE A 30 -8.51 -4.00 -8.87
CA ILE A 30 -8.86 -3.69 -7.49
C ILE A 30 -8.46 -2.26 -7.16
N THR A 31 -7.21 -1.88 -7.42
CA THR A 31 -6.69 -0.53 -7.15
C THR A 31 -7.53 0.56 -7.83
N ARG A 32 -7.92 0.36 -9.10
CA ARG A 32 -8.75 1.33 -9.83
C ARG A 32 -10.16 1.47 -9.26
N ALA A 33 -10.76 0.38 -8.79
CA ALA A 33 -12.07 0.43 -8.15
C ALA A 33 -11.99 1.21 -6.83
N LEU A 34 -11.00 0.92 -5.99
CA LEU A 34 -10.78 1.62 -4.72
C LEU A 34 -10.50 3.12 -4.93
N GLU A 35 -9.64 3.46 -5.90
CA GLU A 35 -9.37 4.86 -6.27
C GLU A 35 -10.64 5.58 -6.73
N ALA A 36 -11.46 4.95 -7.58
CA ALA A 36 -12.68 5.57 -8.09
C ALA A 36 -13.68 5.85 -6.96
N ASP A 37 -13.92 4.89 -6.08
CA ASP A 37 -14.87 5.03 -4.97
C ASP A 37 -14.40 6.12 -3.99
N LEU A 38 -13.11 6.13 -3.64
CA LEU A 38 -12.54 7.16 -2.76
C LEU A 38 -12.56 8.55 -3.38
N LEU A 39 -12.23 8.70 -4.67
CA LEU A 39 -12.30 9.99 -5.34
C LEU A 39 -13.74 10.51 -5.43
N VAL A 40 -14.70 9.66 -5.76
CA VAL A 40 -16.10 10.07 -5.93
C VAL A 40 -16.77 10.43 -4.61
N GLU A 41 -16.60 9.60 -3.58
CA GLU A 41 -17.30 9.78 -2.30
C GLU A 41 -16.56 10.77 -1.38
N HIS A 42 -15.25 10.92 -1.55
CA HIS A 42 -14.43 11.69 -0.63
C HIS A 42 -13.63 12.81 -1.29
N ASP A 43 -13.32 12.78 -2.59
CA ASP A 43 -12.24 13.62 -3.16
C ASP A 43 -10.87 13.30 -2.51
N LEU A 44 -10.63 12.01 -2.25
CA LEU A 44 -9.37 11.51 -1.70
C LEU A 44 -8.74 10.47 -2.62
N ALA A 45 -7.57 10.77 -3.18
CA ALA A 45 -6.82 9.79 -3.96
C ALA A 45 -6.39 8.60 -3.09
N LEU A 46 -6.33 7.38 -3.65
CA LEU A 46 -5.96 6.18 -2.90
C LEU A 46 -4.56 6.29 -2.30
N ALA A 47 -3.63 6.92 -3.04
CA ALA A 47 -2.28 7.16 -2.54
C ALA A 47 -2.26 8.06 -1.30
N SER A 48 -3.14 9.08 -1.24
CA SER A 48 -3.31 9.91 -0.05
C SER A 48 -3.86 9.09 1.11
N TYR A 49 -4.92 8.30 0.85
CA TYR A 49 -5.52 7.42 1.84
C TYR A 49 -4.50 6.42 2.42
N ASP A 50 -3.70 5.78 1.57
CA ASP A 50 -2.65 4.82 1.96
C ASP A 50 -1.61 5.47 2.89
N VAL A 51 -1.14 6.69 2.58
CA VAL A 51 -0.25 7.43 3.49
C VAL A 51 -0.91 7.67 4.86
N LEU A 52 -2.16 8.13 4.90
CA LEU A 52 -2.85 8.39 6.16
C LEU A 52 -3.03 7.09 6.96
N LEU A 53 -3.38 5.99 6.29
CA LEU A 53 -3.53 4.66 6.90
C LEU A 53 -2.21 4.18 7.52
N GLN A 54 -1.11 4.18 6.76
CA GLN A 54 0.21 3.77 7.22
C GLN A 54 0.69 4.58 8.43
N LEU A 55 0.44 5.89 8.42
CA LEU A 55 0.75 6.74 9.57
C LEU A 55 -0.14 6.39 10.77
N SER A 56 -1.44 6.18 10.57
CA SER A 56 -2.39 5.89 11.66
C SER A 56 -2.08 4.59 12.42
N GLU A 57 -1.55 3.58 11.72
CA GLU A 57 -1.17 2.28 12.30
C GLU A 57 0.21 2.30 12.95
N SER A 58 0.98 3.37 12.74
CA SER A 58 2.34 3.49 13.25
C SER A 58 2.39 4.08 14.67
N PRO A 59 3.34 3.65 15.51
CA PRO A 59 3.51 4.21 16.86
C PRO A 59 3.64 5.73 16.84
N GLY A 60 2.83 6.41 17.65
CA GLY A 60 2.81 7.88 17.70
C GLY A 60 2.26 8.55 16.43
N ARG A 61 1.57 7.78 15.57
CA ARG A 61 0.99 8.23 14.29
C ARG A 61 1.99 8.87 13.33
N ARG A 62 3.23 8.37 13.35
CA ARG A 62 4.33 8.95 12.56
C ARG A 62 5.28 7.90 12.02
N LEU A 63 5.90 8.22 10.90
CA LEU A 63 6.96 7.43 10.28
C LEU A 63 8.06 8.34 9.74
N ARG A 64 9.31 7.86 9.73
CA ARG A 64 10.36 8.54 8.97
C ARG A 64 10.00 8.47 7.49
N MET A 65 10.35 9.50 6.73
CA MET A 65 10.05 9.56 5.29
C MET A 65 10.58 8.35 4.50
N ASN A 66 11.73 7.77 4.89
CA ASN A 66 12.27 6.56 4.25
C ASN A 66 11.42 5.34 4.57
N ASP A 67 11.09 5.12 5.84
CA ASP A 67 10.27 3.99 6.28
C ASP A 67 8.86 4.07 5.67
N LEU A 68 8.30 5.27 5.57
CA LEU A 68 7.03 5.50 4.88
C LEU A 68 7.14 5.17 3.39
N ALA A 69 8.24 5.54 2.72
CA ALA A 69 8.46 5.22 1.31
C ALA A 69 8.56 3.72 1.04
N ASP A 70 9.07 2.94 2.00
CA ASP A 70 9.18 1.49 1.87
C ASP A 70 7.83 0.77 2.10
N ARG A 71 6.84 1.46 2.69
CA ARG A 71 5.49 0.92 2.97
C ARG A 71 4.44 1.28 1.94
N VAL A 72 4.61 2.40 1.23
CA VAL A 72 3.65 2.84 0.20
C VAL A 72 4.09 2.42 -1.20
N LEU A 73 3.14 2.31 -2.13
CA LEU A 73 3.41 1.93 -3.52
C LEU A 73 3.95 3.09 -4.39
N LEU A 74 4.64 4.06 -3.80
CA LEU A 74 5.14 5.26 -4.48
C LEU A 74 6.66 5.30 -4.54
N SER A 75 7.19 5.91 -5.61
CA SER A 75 8.60 6.32 -5.60
C SER A 75 8.84 7.37 -4.52
N ARG A 76 10.06 7.46 -3.98
CA ARG A 76 10.45 8.46 -2.97
C ARG A 76 10.11 9.89 -3.39
N SER A 77 10.43 10.27 -4.63
CA SER A 77 10.08 11.59 -5.18
C SER A 77 8.58 11.80 -5.37
N GLY A 78 7.82 10.72 -5.60
CA GLY A 78 6.36 10.74 -5.57
C GLY A 78 5.82 11.01 -4.17
N LEU A 79 6.34 10.29 -3.17
CA LEU A 79 5.96 10.47 -1.78
C LEU A 79 6.23 11.89 -1.27
N THR A 80 7.40 12.47 -1.52
CA THR A 80 7.69 13.85 -1.07
C THR A 80 6.65 14.85 -1.56
N ARG A 81 6.30 14.79 -2.85
CA ARG A 81 5.29 15.67 -3.46
C ARG A 81 3.88 15.41 -2.90
N LEU A 82 3.59 14.17 -2.53
CA LEU A 82 2.32 13.82 -1.88
C LEU A 82 2.26 14.40 -0.46
N ILE A 83 3.30 14.23 0.34
CA ILE A 83 3.36 14.80 1.70
C ILE A 83 3.28 16.33 1.65
N ASP A 84 3.92 16.99 0.69
CA ASP A 84 3.79 18.45 0.50
C ASP A 84 2.34 18.88 0.27
N ARG A 85 1.53 18.04 -0.39
CA ARG A 85 0.11 18.31 -0.62
C ARG A 85 -0.70 18.06 0.65
N LEU A 86 -0.53 16.89 1.26
CA LEU A 86 -1.23 16.53 2.50
C LEU A 86 -0.93 17.52 3.63
N GLN A 87 0.27 18.07 3.68
CA GLN A 87 0.63 19.12 4.63
C GLN A 87 -0.07 20.46 4.33
N ARG A 88 -0.17 20.85 3.05
CA ARG A 88 -0.96 22.03 2.66
C ARG A 88 -2.45 21.87 2.97
N ASP A 89 -2.95 20.63 2.87
CA ASP A 89 -4.33 20.30 3.17
C ASP A 89 -4.58 20.08 4.68
N GLY A 90 -3.54 20.21 5.52
CA GLY A 90 -3.63 20.08 6.99
C GLY A 90 -3.81 18.65 7.49
N LEU A 91 -3.56 17.64 6.66
CA LEU A 91 -3.76 16.22 6.99
C LEU A 91 -2.51 15.56 7.59
N VAL A 92 -1.32 16.12 7.29
CA VAL A 92 -0.03 15.62 7.78
C VAL A 92 0.86 16.81 8.18
N GLU A 93 1.73 16.62 9.15
CA GLU A 93 2.79 17.55 9.50
C GLU A 93 4.18 16.92 9.33
N ARG A 94 5.21 17.77 9.26
CA ARG A 94 6.61 17.34 9.27
C ARG A 94 7.30 17.74 10.55
N GLU A 95 7.86 16.75 11.24
CA GLU A 95 8.67 16.97 12.43
C GLU A 95 10.14 16.65 12.16
N ALA A 96 11.03 17.50 12.66
CA ALA A 96 12.46 17.22 12.65
C ALA A 96 12.80 16.09 13.62
N CYS A 97 13.65 15.15 13.20
CA CYS A 97 14.15 14.13 14.08
C CYS A 97 15.26 14.70 14.99
N THR A 98 15.00 14.77 16.29
CA THR A 98 15.96 15.31 17.27
C THR A 98 17.24 14.47 17.39
N SER A 99 17.17 13.18 17.08
CA SER A 99 18.32 12.26 17.11
C SER A 99 19.09 12.18 15.79
N ASP A 100 18.55 12.73 14.70
CA ASP A 100 19.16 12.68 13.37
C ASP A 100 18.72 13.90 12.55
N ALA A 101 19.59 14.91 12.45
CA ALA A 101 19.31 16.17 11.77
C ALA A 101 18.95 16.03 10.28
N ARG A 102 19.14 14.84 9.69
CA ARG A 102 18.78 14.54 8.29
C ARG A 102 17.42 13.84 8.16
N GLY A 103 16.82 13.41 9.27
CA GLY A 103 15.55 12.69 9.30
C GLY A 103 14.36 13.63 9.47
N LEU A 104 13.36 13.50 8.59
CA LEU A 104 12.03 14.09 8.76
C LEU A 104 11.03 12.97 9.04
N PHE A 105 10.18 13.19 10.03
CA PHE A 105 8.97 12.41 10.23
C PHE A 105 7.82 13.04 9.45
N ALA A 106 6.99 12.20 8.84
CA ALA A 106 5.61 12.55 8.53
C ALA A 106 4.75 12.15 9.73
N VAL A 107 3.88 13.04 10.17
CA VAL A 107 3.02 12.87 11.35
C VAL A 107 1.58 13.10 10.95
N LEU A 108 0.69 12.16 11.26
CA LEU A 108 -0.73 12.32 11.02
C LEU A 108 -1.32 13.37 11.97
N THR A 109 -2.00 14.37 11.42
CA THR A 109 -2.74 15.35 12.24
C THR A 109 -4.08 14.76 12.69
N ASP A 110 -4.76 15.41 13.63
CA ASP A 110 -6.13 15.05 13.98
C ASP A 110 -7.10 15.22 12.79
N GLY A 111 -6.87 16.23 11.94
CA GLY A 111 -7.61 16.41 10.69
C GLY A 111 -7.39 15.25 9.72
N GLY A 112 -6.14 14.80 9.57
CA GLY A 112 -5.79 13.61 8.79
C GLY A 112 -6.45 12.35 9.32
N ALA A 113 -6.45 12.16 10.64
CA ALA A 113 -7.08 11.01 11.29
C ALA A 113 -8.61 11.00 11.12
N ALA A 114 -9.26 12.16 11.25
CA ALA A 114 -10.69 12.31 11.00
C ALA A 114 -11.03 11.99 9.53
N ARG A 115 -10.21 12.50 8.60
CA ARG A 115 -10.37 12.25 7.17
C ARG A 115 -10.22 10.78 6.79
N LEU A 116 -9.24 10.11 7.39
CA LEU A 116 -9.06 8.67 7.23
C LEU A 116 -10.28 7.89 7.74
N ALA A 117 -10.77 8.24 8.94
CA ALA A 117 -11.92 7.56 9.55
C ALA A 117 -13.20 7.72 8.72
N GLU A 118 -13.41 8.89 8.10
CA GLU A 118 -14.52 9.15 7.19
C GLU A 118 -14.45 8.28 5.92
N ALA A 119 -13.25 8.15 5.34
CA ALA A 119 -13.03 7.40 4.10
C ALA A 119 -12.97 5.87 4.29
N ALA A 120 -12.57 5.40 5.48
CA ALA A 120 -12.30 3.98 5.75
C ALA A 120 -13.47 3.03 5.41
N PRO A 121 -14.74 3.33 5.75
CA PRO A 121 -15.86 2.47 5.36
C PRO A 121 -15.98 2.25 3.84
N THR A 122 -15.62 3.26 3.04
CA THR A 122 -15.65 3.19 1.56
C THR A 122 -14.54 2.28 1.05
N TYR A 123 -13.33 2.45 1.58
CA TYR A 123 -12.20 1.59 1.28
C TYR A 123 -12.47 0.12 1.64
N LEU A 124 -13.00 -0.14 2.84
CA LEU A 124 -13.31 -1.49 3.31
C LEU A 124 -14.42 -2.16 2.48
N ARG A 125 -15.46 -1.41 2.11
CA ARG A 125 -16.50 -1.87 1.17
C ARG A 125 -15.88 -2.30 -0.17
N GLY A 126 -14.99 -1.48 -0.73
CA GLY A 126 -14.33 -1.77 -1.99
C GLY A 126 -13.46 -3.04 -1.90
N ILE A 127 -12.69 -3.21 -0.82
CA ILE A 127 -11.89 -4.42 -0.59
C ILE A 127 -12.79 -5.66 -0.51
N ARG A 128 -13.91 -5.57 0.22
CA ARG A 128 -14.87 -6.67 0.31
C ARG A 128 -15.42 -7.04 -1.06
N ALA A 129 -15.95 -6.06 -1.78
CA ALA A 129 -16.60 -6.29 -3.08
C ALA A 129 -15.65 -6.81 -4.16
N GLN A 130 -14.39 -6.37 -4.17
CA GLN A 130 -13.43 -6.74 -5.22
C GLN A 130 -12.58 -7.96 -4.88
N PHE A 131 -12.46 -8.34 -3.60
CA PHE A 131 -11.53 -9.38 -3.17
C PHE A 131 -12.12 -10.31 -2.11
N LEU A 132 -12.49 -9.80 -0.93
CA LEU A 132 -12.80 -10.68 0.21
C LEU A 132 -14.11 -11.46 0.08
N ASP A 133 -15.14 -10.90 -0.56
CA ASP A 133 -16.43 -11.57 -0.75
C ASP A 133 -16.48 -12.42 -2.04
N VAL A 134 -15.42 -12.38 -2.85
CA VAL A 134 -15.26 -13.19 -4.07
C VAL A 134 -14.66 -14.55 -3.77
N LEU A 135 -13.91 -14.65 -2.66
CA LEU A 135 -13.23 -15.86 -2.21
C LEU A 135 -13.94 -16.42 -0.98
N ASP A 136 -14.16 -17.74 -0.96
CA ASP A 136 -14.65 -18.39 0.25
C ASP A 136 -13.56 -18.47 1.33
N GLY A 137 -13.93 -18.97 2.51
CA GLY A 137 -13.02 -19.04 3.64
C GLY A 137 -11.78 -19.90 3.40
N ASP A 138 -11.88 -20.96 2.60
CA ASP A 138 -10.79 -21.89 2.32
C ASP A 138 -9.86 -21.30 1.26
N GLU A 139 -10.44 -20.69 0.22
CA GLU A 139 -9.72 -19.95 -0.82
C GLU A 139 -8.93 -18.77 -0.23
N LEU A 140 -9.51 -18.02 0.72
CA LEU A 140 -8.80 -16.94 1.42
C LEU A 140 -7.57 -17.46 2.18
N ARG A 141 -7.68 -18.61 2.86
CA ARG A 141 -6.54 -19.21 3.57
C ARG A 141 -5.44 -19.66 2.61
N GLN A 142 -5.82 -20.27 1.47
CA GLN A 142 -4.85 -20.64 0.44
C GLN A 142 -4.19 -19.40 -0.18
N CYS A 143 -4.96 -18.35 -0.45
CA CYS A 143 -4.45 -17.09 -0.97
C CYS A 143 -3.43 -16.46 -0.02
N ALA A 144 -3.75 -16.37 1.27
CA ALA A 144 -2.83 -15.88 2.30
C ALA A 144 -1.53 -16.70 2.33
N ALA A 145 -1.62 -18.04 2.28
CA ALA A 145 -0.45 -18.91 2.26
C ALA A 145 0.42 -18.71 1.00
N MET A 146 -0.19 -18.46 -0.17
CA MET A 146 0.54 -18.17 -1.41
C MET A 146 1.21 -16.79 -1.36
N LEU A 147 0.51 -15.76 -0.91
CA LEU A 147 1.06 -14.40 -0.79
C LEU A 147 2.22 -14.34 0.20
N ASN A 148 2.13 -15.05 1.34
CA ASN A 148 3.22 -15.13 2.31
C ASN A 148 4.50 -15.78 1.75
N LYS A 149 4.40 -16.64 0.73
CA LYS A 149 5.60 -17.18 0.04
C LYS A 149 6.29 -16.14 -0.83
N LEU A 150 5.54 -15.18 -1.38
CA LEU A 150 6.07 -14.12 -2.24
C LEU A 150 6.58 -12.93 -1.42
N PHE A 151 5.90 -12.63 -0.31
CA PHE A 151 6.19 -11.52 0.59
C PHE A 151 6.18 -12.06 2.02
N PRO A 152 7.22 -12.81 2.43
CA PRO A 152 7.29 -13.34 3.79
C PRO A 152 7.32 -12.18 4.77
N ASP A 153 6.44 -12.24 5.78
CA ASP A 153 6.44 -11.27 6.85
C ASP A 153 7.81 -11.35 7.58
N PRO A 154 8.63 -10.28 7.63
CA PRO A 154 9.91 -10.31 8.33
C PRO A 154 9.77 -10.71 9.80
N CYS A 155 8.58 -10.56 10.40
CA CYS A 155 8.30 -10.95 11.77
C CYS A 155 7.98 -12.45 11.97
N THR A 156 7.82 -13.25 10.90
CA THR A 156 7.59 -14.71 11.02
C THR A 156 8.87 -15.52 11.28
N GLY A 157 10.01 -14.86 11.53
CA GLY A 157 11.31 -15.51 11.66
C GLY A 157 12.28 -14.89 12.68
N GLN A 158 11.80 -14.35 13.80
CA GLN A 158 12.70 -14.02 14.91
C GLN A 158 12.07 -14.30 16.28
N ASP A 159 12.73 -15.21 16.99
CA ASP A 159 12.49 -15.55 18.38
C ASP A 159 12.28 -14.29 19.23
N SER A 160 11.20 -14.33 20.00
CA SER A 160 10.97 -13.41 21.11
C SER A 160 12.17 -13.41 22.05
N CYS A 161 12.74 -12.24 22.31
CA CYS A 161 13.48 -11.92 23.53
C CYS A 161 13.40 -10.42 23.78
#